data_AF-A0A165CL62-F1
#
_entry.id   AF-A0A165CL62-F1
#
_cell.length_a   1.000
_cell.length_b   1.000
_cell.length_c   1.000
_cell.angle_alpha   90.00
_cell.angle_beta   90.00
_cell.angle_gamma   90.00
#
_symmetry.space_group_name_H-M   'P 1'
#
loop_
_entity.id
_entity.type
_entity.pdbx_description
1 polymer ?
#
loop_
_entity_poly.entity_id
_entity_poly.type
_entity_poly.pdbx_seq_one_letter_code
_entity_poly.pdbx_strand_id
1 'polypeptide(L)'
;MFPWLFPYGLGGVENPLIKTRLDRAIHIRSLLYYADRRFQTDYYFPFIVFNQQQIRDSTRGGYLLTERRNFHEVADRVLSVKPDVLQRLVDRGKDGVYLRPVDEDEEKCFELISILDYVAGHVDGSSAKRKQLRNEIQSLIIARNVPLFFITFSPVDINHPLCLYYCGQTIDIFDPCSLYPRYAERLHLIADNPVACARFFDFMVNSFITHILRIGSDNDGLFGRTSAYYGTVE
;
A
#
# COMPACT_ATOMS: atom_id res chain seq x y z
N MET A 1 9.34 21.49 0.78
CA MET A 1 10.77 21.11 0.87
C MET A 1 11.13 21.09 2.35
N PHE A 2 11.92 20.11 2.82
CA PHE A 2 12.27 19.92 4.23
C PHE A 2 13.63 20.60 4.51
N PRO A 3 13.70 21.85 5.01
CA PRO A 3 14.98 22.57 5.09
C PRO A 3 15.96 21.90 6.05
N TRP A 4 15.47 21.17 7.07
CA TRP A 4 16.32 20.44 8.02
C TRP A 4 16.88 19.13 7.44
N LEU A 5 16.21 18.50 6.46
CA LEU A 5 16.71 17.31 5.78
C LEU A 5 17.54 17.65 4.52
N PHE A 6 17.26 18.81 3.92
CA PHE A 6 17.95 19.35 2.75
C PHE A 6 18.43 20.79 3.01
N PRO A 7 19.49 20.98 3.84
CA PRO A 7 19.94 22.31 4.29
C PRO A 7 20.29 23.28 3.16
N TYR A 8 20.75 22.75 2.03
CA TYR A 8 21.15 23.53 0.85
C TYR A 8 20.08 23.56 -0.25
N GLY A 9 18.88 23.00 0.00
CA GLY A 9 17.85 22.83 -1.02
C GLY A 9 18.23 21.83 -2.13
N LEU A 10 19.30 21.07 -1.95
CA LEU A 10 19.82 20.09 -2.91
C LEU A 10 19.42 18.66 -2.53
N GLY A 11 19.25 17.79 -3.54
CA GLY A 11 19.00 16.35 -3.32
C GLY A 11 17.56 15.97 -3.01
N GLY A 12 16.63 16.93 -2.98
CA GLY A 12 15.20 16.63 -2.91
C GLY A 12 14.69 15.87 -4.15
N VAL A 13 13.56 15.18 -3.99
CA VAL A 13 12.85 14.50 -5.10
C VAL A 13 12.54 15.52 -6.21
N GLU A 14 12.70 15.11 -7.47
CA GLU A 14 12.44 15.94 -8.66
C GLU A 14 13.25 17.25 -8.72
N ASN A 15 14.41 17.30 -8.04
CA ASN A 15 15.30 18.44 -8.14
C ASN A 15 15.86 18.59 -9.57
N PRO A 16 15.76 19.77 -10.20
CA PRO A 16 16.19 20.00 -11.58
C PRO A 16 17.70 19.83 -11.81
N LEU A 17 18.50 19.82 -10.74
CA LEU A 17 19.95 19.62 -10.80
C LEU A 17 20.36 18.14 -10.85
N ILE A 18 19.41 17.21 -10.69
CA ILE A 18 19.67 15.77 -10.80
C ILE A 18 19.97 15.44 -12.27
N LYS A 19 21.22 15.02 -12.54
CA LYS A 19 21.70 14.73 -13.91
C LYS A 19 21.18 13.41 -14.50
N THR A 20 20.74 12.48 -13.65
CA THR A 20 20.29 11.15 -14.05
C THR A 20 18.78 11.03 -13.88
N ARG A 21 18.09 10.41 -14.84
CA ARG A 21 16.67 10.10 -14.68
C ARG A 21 16.49 9.07 -13.56
N LEU A 22 16.08 9.54 -12.39
CA LEU A 22 15.76 8.70 -11.23
C LEU A 22 14.25 8.60 -11.11
N ASP A 23 13.75 7.38 -11.06
CA ASP A 23 12.35 7.15 -10.69
C ASP A 23 12.10 7.65 -9.26
N ARG A 24 10.92 8.25 -9.04
CA ARG A 24 10.56 8.85 -7.75
C ARG A 24 10.60 7.83 -6.62
N ALA A 25 10.08 6.62 -6.84
CA ALA A 25 10.06 5.58 -5.81
C ALA A 25 11.48 5.11 -5.47
N ILE A 26 12.34 4.95 -6.46
CA ILE A 26 13.76 4.62 -6.26
C ILE A 26 14.47 5.72 -5.46
N HIS A 27 14.23 6.99 -5.79
CA HIS A 27 14.84 8.10 -5.09
C HIS A 27 14.38 8.17 -3.63
N ILE A 28 13.07 8.07 -3.37
CA ILE A 28 12.54 8.03 -1.99
C ILE A 28 13.13 6.86 -1.21
N ARG A 29 13.17 5.66 -1.80
CA ARG A 29 13.78 4.50 -1.16
C ARG A 29 15.23 4.77 -0.78
N SER A 30 16.00 5.42 -1.65
CA SER A 30 17.39 5.79 -1.35
C SER A 30 17.51 6.80 -0.20
N LEU A 31 16.56 7.75 -0.09
CA LEU A 31 16.51 8.71 1.02
C LEU A 31 16.13 8.01 2.34
N LEU A 32 15.14 7.13 2.32
CA LEU A 32 14.75 6.33 3.48
C LEU A 32 15.89 5.41 3.95
N TYR A 33 16.75 4.95 3.03
CA TYR A 33 17.91 4.09 3.33
C TYR A 33 19.21 4.87 3.52
N TYR A 34 19.13 6.20 3.65
CA TYR A 34 20.31 7.02 3.84
C TYR A 34 21.05 6.63 5.14
N ALA A 35 22.38 6.68 5.10
CA ALA A 35 23.25 6.04 6.10
C ALA A 35 23.00 6.49 7.55
N ASP A 36 22.66 7.76 7.76
CA ASP A 36 22.42 8.35 9.07
C ASP A 36 20.97 8.21 9.57
N ARG A 37 20.09 7.58 8.77
CA ARG A 37 18.68 7.30 9.10
C ARG A 37 17.80 8.54 9.30
N ARG A 38 18.30 9.75 9.07
CA ARG A 38 17.57 10.99 9.36
C ARG A 38 16.22 11.09 8.67
N PHE A 39 16.08 10.52 7.47
CA PHE A 39 14.82 10.55 6.71
C PHE A 39 13.80 9.55 7.23
N GLN A 40 14.25 8.39 7.74
CA GLN A 40 13.33 7.38 8.26
C GLN A 40 12.84 7.69 9.68
N THR A 41 13.64 8.40 10.47
CA THR A 41 13.29 8.83 11.83
C THR A 41 12.70 10.24 11.88
N ASP A 42 12.60 10.94 10.74
CA ASP A 42 11.93 12.23 10.70
C ASP A 42 10.42 12.04 10.87
N TYR A 43 9.84 12.84 11.76
CA TYR A 43 8.42 12.72 12.11
C TYR A 43 7.47 12.96 10.92
N TYR A 44 7.86 13.80 9.96
CA TYR A 44 6.99 14.23 8.87
C TYR A 44 7.33 13.60 7.53
N PHE A 45 8.60 13.28 7.29
CA PHE A 45 9.08 12.91 5.96
C PHE A 45 8.40 11.65 5.40
N PRO A 46 8.38 10.48 6.09
CA PRO A 46 7.71 9.29 5.56
C PRO A 46 6.22 9.54 5.30
N PHE A 47 5.54 10.23 6.22
CA PHE A 47 4.12 10.53 6.12
C PHE A 47 3.78 11.44 4.93
N ILE A 48 4.50 12.55 4.78
CA ILE A 48 4.28 13.49 3.68
C ILE A 48 4.63 12.85 2.34
N VAL A 49 5.73 12.10 2.26
CA VAL A 49 6.16 11.44 1.02
C VAL A 49 5.14 10.39 0.58
N PHE A 50 4.57 9.64 1.53
CA PHE A 50 3.46 8.71 1.30
C PHE A 50 2.20 9.43 0.82
N ASN A 51 1.77 10.49 1.49
CA ASN A 51 0.61 11.28 1.06
C ASN A 51 0.79 11.87 -0.33
N GLN A 52 1.98 12.39 -0.65
CA GLN A 52 2.30 12.86 -1.99
C GLN A 52 2.22 11.73 -3.02
N GLN A 53 2.61 10.50 -2.66
CA GLN A 53 2.45 9.34 -3.54
C GLN A 53 0.97 9.04 -3.78
N GLN A 54 0.15 8.98 -2.72
CA GLN A 54 -1.29 8.76 -2.85
C GLN A 54 -2.00 9.84 -3.69
N ILE A 55 -1.65 11.11 -3.50
CA ILE A 55 -2.19 12.23 -4.30
C ILE A 55 -1.83 12.05 -5.77
N ARG A 56 -0.59 11.64 -6.08
CA ARG A 56 -0.15 11.39 -7.45
C ARG A 56 -0.84 10.20 -8.07
N ASP A 57 -0.99 9.10 -7.33
CA ASP A 57 -1.69 7.91 -7.83
C ASP A 57 -3.17 8.22 -8.10
N SER A 58 -3.80 9.01 -7.22
CA SER A 58 -5.16 9.53 -7.42
C SER A 58 -5.26 10.45 -8.64
N THR A 59 -4.30 11.37 -8.78
CA THR A 59 -4.27 12.34 -9.89
C THR A 59 -3.97 11.65 -11.21
N ARG A 60 -3.12 10.62 -11.23
CA ARG A 60 -2.85 9.81 -12.42
C ARG A 60 -4.08 9.02 -12.85
N GLY A 61 -4.81 8.43 -11.89
CA GLY A 61 -6.11 7.80 -12.17
C GLY A 61 -7.12 8.78 -12.76
N GLY A 62 -7.21 10.00 -12.19
CA GLY A 62 -8.05 11.07 -12.73
C GLY A 62 -7.59 11.57 -14.10
N TYR A 63 -6.29 11.72 -14.32
CA TYR A 63 -5.72 12.15 -15.59
C TYR A 63 -6.00 11.16 -16.71
N LEU A 64 -5.93 9.86 -16.43
CA LEU A 64 -6.31 8.80 -17.37
C LEU A 64 -7.80 8.83 -17.73
N LEU A 65 -8.69 9.34 -16.84
CA LEU A 65 -10.07 9.66 -17.23
C LEU A 65 -10.14 10.89 -18.12
N THR A 66 -9.34 11.93 -17.82
CA THR A 66 -9.38 13.21 -18.57
C THR A 66 -8.77 13.13 -19.95
N GLU A 67 -7.79 12.25 -20.18
CA GLU A 67 -7.22 11.99 -21.51
C GLU A 67 -8.14 11.16 -22.41
N ARG A 68 -9.15 10.49 -21.87
CA ARG A 68 -10.18 9.88 -22.71
C ARG A 68 -11.03 10.98 -23.34
N ARG A 69 -11.49 10.74 -24.57
CA ARG A 69 -12.48 11.57 -25.29
C ARG A 69 -13.77 11.85 -24.49
N ASN A 70 -13.97 11.15 -23.38
CA ASN A 70 -15.14 11.18 -22.53
C ASN A 70 -15.04 12.19 -21.37
N PHE A 71 -13.98 13.01 -21.24
CA PHE A 71 -13.88 13.97 -20.13
C PHE A 71 -15.10 14.91 -20.02
N HIS A 72 -15.50 15.50 -21.15
CA HIS A 72 -16.69 16.36 -21.20
C HIS A 72 -17.94 15.61 -20.77
N GLU A 73 -18.12 14.38 -21.24
CA GLU A 73 -19.23 13.51 -20.87
C GLU A 73 -19.23 13.21 -19.36
N VAL A 74 -18.07 12.94 -18.75
CA VAL A 74 -17.95 12.70 -17.30
C VAL A 74 -18.24 13.97 -16.50
N ALA A 75 -17.73 15.13 -16.93
CA ALA A 75 -17.97 16.40 -16.26
C ALA A 75 -19.46 16.79 -16.32
N ASP A 76 -20.07 16.69 -17.50
CA ASP A 76 -21.50 16.95 -17.70
C ASP A 76 -22.34 15.98 -16.87
N ARG A 77 -21.93 14.71 -16.78
CA ARG A 77 -22.59 13.72 -15.92
C ARG A 77 -22.51 14.11 -14.45
N VAL A 78 -21.33 14.46 -13.93
CA VAL A 78 -21.17 14.94 -12.54
C VAL A 78 -22.08 16.13 -12.26
N LEU A 79 -22.18 17.08 -13.20
CA LEU A 79 -23.06 18.24 -13.08
C LEU A 79 -24.55 17.90 -13.20
N SER A 80 -24.89 16.84 -13.94
CA SER A 80 -26.27 16.38 -14.15
C SER A 80 -26.83 15.56 -12.99
N VAL A 81 -25.99 15.09 -12.06
CA VAL A 81 -26.44 14.29 -10.92
C VAL A 81 -27.25 15.16 -9.97
N LYS A 82 -28.48 14.73 -9.72
CA LYS A 82 -29.39 15.42 -8.81
C LYS A 82 -29.13 14.98 -7.35
N PRO A 83 -28.91 15.91 -6.40
CA PRO A 83 -28.60 15.57 -5.01
C PRO A 83 -29.67 14.75 -4.29
N ASP A 84 -30.94 14.93 -4.64
CA ASP A 84 -32.07 14.18 -4.11
C ASP A 84 -32.00 12.69 -4.48
N VAL A 85 -31.56 12.36 -5.70
CA VAL A 85 -31.38 10.98 -6.15
C VAL A 85 -30.27 10.30 -5.36
N LEU A 86 -29.16 10.99 -5.11
CA LEU A 86 -28.08 10.48 -4.26
C LEU A 86 -28.56 10.25 -2.83
N GLN A 87 -29.34 11.18 -2.26
CA GLN A 87 -29.89 11.02 -0.91
C GLN A 87 -30.82 9.80 -0.82
N ARG A 88 -31.68 9.59 -1.82
CA ARG A 88 -32.53 8.38 -1.90
C ARG A 88 -31.70 7.09 -1.96
N LEU A 89 -30.60 7.07 -2.73
CA LEU A 89 -29.69 5.93 -2.79
C LEU A 89 -29.00 5.67 -1.45
N VAL A 90 -28.55 6.72 -0.75
CA VAL A 90 -27.98 6.61 0.59
C VAL A 90 -29.01 6.04 1.57
N ASP A 91 -30.23 6.57 1.56
CA ASP A 91 -31.29 6.13 2.48
C ASP A 91 -31.69 4.67 2.24
N ARG A 92 -31.79 4.23 0.98
CA ARG A 92 -32.04 2.82 0.63
C ARG A 92 -30.85 1.91 0.97
N GLY A 93 -29.63 2.44 0.93
CA GLY A 93 -28.40 1.69 1.20
C GLY A 93 -28.06 1.50 2.68
N LYS A 94 -28.75 2.19 3.59
CA LYS A 94 -28.47 2.16 5.05
C LYS A 94 -28.55 0.76 5.65
N ASP A 95 -29.46 -0.08 5.16
CA ASP A 95 -29.67 -1.42 5.69
C ASP A 95 -28.71 -2.48 5.08
N GLY A 96 -27.73 -2.04 4.27
CA GLY A 96 -26.72 -2.93 3.67
C GLY A 96 -27.27 -3.83 2.56
N VAL A 97 -28.46 -3.54 2.04
CA VAL A 97 -29.09 -4.30 0.95
C VAL A 97 -28.40 -3.98 -0.38
N TYR A 98 -28.25 -5.00 -1.23
CA TYR A 98 -27.76 -4.80 -2.59
C TYR A 98 -28.71 -3.90 -3.39
N LEU A 99 -28.25 -2.70 -3.73
CA LEU A 99 -29.02 -1.73 -4.49
C LEU A 99 -28.97 -2.04 -5.98
N ARG A 100 -30.15 -2.08 -6.60
CA ARG A 100 -30.30 -2.04 -8.06
C ARG A 100 -30.93 -0.70 -8.44
N PRO A 101 -30.46 -0.08 -9.54
CA PRO A 101 -31.10 1.12 -10.06
C PRO A 101 -32.55 0.81 -10.45
N VAL A 102 -33.46 1.71 -10.08
CA VAL A 102 -34.90 1.58 -10.34
C VAL A 102 -35.36 2.57 -11.40
N ASP A 103 -34.67 3.70 -11.55
CA ASP A 103 -34.94 4.74 -12.54
C ASP A 103 -33.67 5.14 -13.32
N GLU A 104 -33.85 5.83 -14.45
CA GLU A 104 -32.74 6.30 -15.30
C GLU A 104 -31.79 7.26 -14.55
N ASP A 105 -32.29 7.99 -13.56
CA ASP A 105 -31.48 8.93 -12.79
C ASP A 105 -30.56 8.17 -11.81
N GLU A 106 -31.03 7.08 -11.21
CA GLU A 106 -30.23 6.14 -10.43
C GLU A 106 -29.22 5.41 -11.33
N GLU A 107 -29.60 4.97 -12.54
CA GLU A 107 -28.65 4.36 -13.49
C GLU A 107 -27.47 5.27 -13.78
N LYS A 108 -27.71 6.55 -14.05
CA LYS A 108 -26.65 7.57 -14.23
C LYS A 108 -25.76 7.71 -13.00
N CYS A 109 -26.34 7.64 -11.79
CA CYS A 109 -25.57 7.67 -10.55
C CYS A 109 -24.68 6.43 -10.39
N PHE A 110 -25.19 5.23 -10.68
CA PHE A 110 -24.40 3.99 -10.65
C PHE A 110 -23.28 3.99 -11.69
N GLU A 111 -23.54 4.51 -12.89
CA GLU A 111 -22.52 4.65 -13.92
C GLU A 111 -21.43 5.62 -13.48
N LEU A 112 -21.78 6.76 -12.88
CA LEU A 112 -20.81 7.69 -12.30
C LEU A 112 -19.98 7.03 -11.20
N ILE A 113 -20.61 6.28 -10.28
CA ILE A 113 -19.90 5.52 -9.25
C ILE A 113 -18.92 4.52 -9.87
N SER A 114 -19.30 3.85 -10.97
CA SER A 114 -18.39 2.91 -11.66
C SER A 114 -17.14 3.60 -12.23
N ILE A 115 -17.30 4.83 -12.73
CA ILE A 115 -16.20 5.66 -13.24
C ILE A 115 -15.30 6.11 -12.08
N LEU A 116 -15.88 6.51 -10.94
CA LEU A 116 -15.14 6.86 -9.73
C LEU A 116 -14.39 5.66 -9.14
N ASP A 117 -15.04 4.49 -9.07
CA ASP A 117 -14.42 3.24 -8.63
C ASP A 117 -13.22 2.88 -9.52
N TYR A 118 -13.32 3.09 -10.83
CA TYR A 118 -12.20 2.86 -11.76
C TYR A 118 -10.98 3.74 -11.44
N VAL A 119 -11.19 5.01 -11.09
CA VAL A 119 -10.11 5.91 -10.64
C VAL A 119 -9.55 5.44 -9.31
N ALA A 120 -10.43 5.22 -8.34
CA ALA A 120 -10.05 4.81 -7.00
C ALA A 120 -9.28 3.49 -7.00
N GLY A 121 -9.53 2.60 -7.96
CA GLY A 121 -8.81 1.32 -8.12
C GLY A 121 -7.31 1.46 -8.34
N HIS A 122 -6.83 2.65 -8.75
CA HIS A 122 -5.40 2.93 -8.90
C HIS A 122 -4.74 3.42 -7.61
N VAL A 123 -5.52 3.69 -6.56
CA VAL A 123 -5.05 4.13 -5.25
C VAL A 123 -5.03 2.95 -4.30
N ASP A 124 -3.85 2.62 -3.78
CA ASP A 124 -3.71 1.53 -2.82
C ASP A 124 -4.52 1.79 -1.55
N GLY A 125 -5.16 0.74 -1.03
CA GLY A 125 -6.04 0.81 0.14
C GLY A 125 -7.47 1.29 -0.13
N SER A 126 -7.79 1.73 -1.35
CA SER A 126 -9.16 2.16 -1.70
C SER A 126 -10.17 1.01 -1.68
N SER A 127 -11.46 1.34 -1.55
CA SER A 127 -12.56 0.38 -1.65
C SER A 127 -12.56 -0.37 -2.98
N ALA A 128 -12.29 0.34 -4.07
CA ALA A 128 -12.20 -0.21 -5.41
C ALA A 128 -11.00 -1.16 -5.57
N LYS A 129 -9.83 -0.82 -5.01
CA LYS A 129 -8.67 -1.73 -5.01
C LYS A 129 -8.97 -3.00 -4.23
N ARG A 130 -9.61 -2.89 -3.05
CA ARG A 130 -10.07 -4.06 -2.27
C ARG A 130 -11.05 -4.94 -3.06
N LYS A 131 -11.95 -4.34 -3.84
CA LYS A 131 -12.86 -5.08 -4.74
C LYS A 131 -12.09 -5.79 -5.85
N GLN A 132 -11.09 -5.15 -6.44
CA GLN A 132 -10.22 -5.78 -7.44
C GLN A 132 -9.46 -6.98 -6.85
N LEU A 133 -8.84 -6.82 -5.67
CA LEU A 133 -8.11 -7.92 -5.01
C LEU A 133 -9.02 -9.14 -4.75
N ARG A 134 -10.29 -8.91 -4.37
CA ARG A 134 -11.27 -10.00 -4.22
C ARG A 134 -11.57 -10.70 -5.55
N ASN A 135 -11.71 -9.95 -6.64
CA ASN A 135 -11.92 -10.54 -7.97
C ASN A 135 -10.69 -11.35 -8.42
N GLU A 136 -9.47 -10.89 -8.11
CA GLU A 136 -8.24 -11.63 -8.39
C GLU A 136 -8.21 -12.96 -7.62
N ILE A 137 -8.55 -12.96 -6.33
CA ILE A 137 -8.69 -14.19 -5.53
C ILE A 137 -9.74 -15.13 -6.14
N GLN A 138 -10.92 -14.63 -6.51
CA GLN A 138 -11.96 -15.44 -7.14
C GLN A 138 -11.48 -16.05 -8.46
N SER A 139 -10.78 -15.27 -9.29
CA SER A 139 -10.22 -15.76 -10.55
C SER A 139 -9.19 -16.86 -10.32
N LEU A 140 -8.37 -16.73 -9.27
CA LEU A 140 -7.39 -17.74 -8.89
C LEU A 140 -8.06 -19.03 -8.43
N ILE A 141 -9.13 -18.93 -7.64
CA ILE A 141 -9.94 -20.09 -7.21
C ILE A 141 -10.52 -20.83 -8.41
N ILE A 142 -11.06 -20.10 -9.39
CA ILE A 142 -11.60 -20.71 -10.62
C ILE A 142 -10.48 -21.41 -11.41
N ALA A 143 -9.29 -20.81 -11.50
CA ALA A 143 -8.19 -21.34 -12.30
C ALA A 143 -7.40 -22.48 -11.63
N ARG A 144 -7.31 -22.48 -10.29
CA ARG A 144 -6.42 -23.35 -9.51
C ARG A 144 -7.13 -24.18 -8.44
N ASN A 145 -8.47 -24.13 -8.39
CA ASN A 145 -9.32 -24.64 -7.32
C ASN A 145 -9.18 -23.86 -6.00
N VAL A 146 -9.98 -24.26 -5.02
CA VAL A 146 -9.99 -23.64 -3.68
C VAL A 146 -8.64 -23.75 -2.98
N PRO A 147 -8.23 -22.71 -2.24
CA PRO A 147 -7.00 -22.76 -1.46
C PRO A 147 -7.11 -23.81 -0.36
N LEU A 148 -6.07 -24.62 -0.20
CA LEU A 148 -5.97 -25.57 0.92
C LEU A 148 -5.60 -24.87 2.24
N PHE A 149 -4.84 -23.77 2.15
CA PHE A 149 -4.36 -23.02 3.30
C PHE A 149 -4.77 -21.56 3.20
N PHE A 150 -5.27 -21.03 4.32
CA PHE A 150 -5.45 -19.61 4.55
C PHE A 150 -4.54 -19.22 5.72
N ILE A 151 -3.47 -18.47 5.43
CA ILE A 151 -2.41 -18.19 6.41
C ILE A 151 -2.39 -16.70 6.70
N THR A 152 -2.57 -16.35 7.96
CA THR A 152 -2.33 -15.01 8.49
C THR A 152 -1.20 -15.10 9.50
N PHE A 153 -0.15 -14.32 9.32
CA PHE A 153 0.93 -14.21 10.30
C PHE A 153 1.35 -12.75 10.44
N SER A 154 1.64 -12.35 11.68
CA SER A 154 2.09 -11.01 12.02
C SER A 154 3.46 -11.13 12.70
N PRO A 155 4.55 -10.79 11.99
CA PRO A 155 5.88 -10.79 12.58
C PRO A 155 5.95 -9.84 13.78
N VAL A 156 6.44 -10.32 14.93
CA VAL A 156 6.54 -9.53 16.16
C VAL A 156 7.82 -8.70 16.13
N ASP A 157 7.70 -7.45 15.70
CA ASP A 157 8.80 -6.49 15.56
C ASP A 157 9.53 -6.15 16.87
N ILE A 158 8.79 -5.93 17.96
CA ILE A 158 9.34 -5.49 19.27
C ILE A 158 10.34 -6.44 19.91
N ASN A 159 10.20 -7.74 19.63
CA ASN A 159 11.05 -8.77 20.22
C ASN A 159 12.04 -9.36 19.19
N HIS A 160 12.07 -8.83 17.96
CA HIS A 160 12.89 -9.41 16.91
C HIS A 160 14.23 -8.66 16.74
N PRO A 161 15.38 -9.35 16.85
CA PRO A 161 16.70 -8.71 16.79
C PRO A 161 16.92 -7.96 15.46
N LEU A 162 16.46 -8.53 14.35
CA LEU A 162 16.55 -7.88 13.03
C LEU A 162 15.81 -6.53 12.97
N CYS A 163 14.64 -6.40 13.60
CA CYS A 163 13.90 -5.15 13.59
C CYS A 163 14.63 -4.09 14.41
N LEU A 164 15.10 -4.45 15.61
CA LEU A 164 15.90 -3.56 16.46
C LEU A 164 17.21 -3.13 15.78
N TYR A 165 17.86 -4.05 15.06
CA TYR A 165 19.02 -3.75 14.21
C TYR A 165 18.68 -2.72 13.11
N TYR A 166 17.52 -2.85 12.45
CA TYR A 166 17.05 -1.84 11.49
C TYR A 166 16.74 -0.49 12.14
N CYS A 167 16.27 -0.48 13.39
CA CYS A 167 16.12 0.74 14.19
C CYS A 167 17.47 1.39 14.56
N GLY A 168 18.60 0.72 14.29
CA GLY A 168 19.95 1.25 14.54
C GLY A 168 20.57 0.81 15.86
N GLN A 169 19.98 -0.18 16.53
CA GLN A 169 20.58 -0.77 17.72
C GLN A 169 21.78 -1.64 17.33
N THR A 170 22.84 -1.56 18.13
CA THR A 170 24.02 -2.42 18.00
C THR A 170 23.73 -3.76 18.64
N ILE A 171 23.02 -4.62 17.91
CA ILE A 171 22.64 -5.97 18.33
C ILE A 171 23.29 -6.97 17.38
N ASP A 172 23.90 -8.02 17.93
CA ASP A 172 24.30 -9.17 17.14
C ASP A 172 23.05 -10.03 16.88
N ILE A 173 22.59 -10.02 15.63
CA ILE A 173 21.38 -10.72 15.20
C ILE A 173 21.54 -12.24 15.22
N PHE A 174 22.76 -12.76 15.33
CA PHE A 174 23.06 -14.19 15.37
C PHE A 174 23.33 -14.71 16.78
N ASP A 175 23.48 -13.82 17.76
CA ASP A 175 23.66 -14.20 19.16
C ASP A 175 22.29 -14.30 19.88
N PRO A 176 21.86 -15.51 20.29
CA PRO A 176 20.62 -15.69 21.03
C PRO A 176 20.65 -15.07 22.44
N CYS A 177 21.85 -14.75 22.95
CA CYS A 177 22.06 -14.12 24.25
C CYS A 177 22.23 -12.59 24.17
N SER A 178 22.06 -11.99 22.98
CA SER A 178 22.10 -10.55 22.79
C SER A 178 21.21 -9.81 23.79
N LEU A 179 21.80 -8.86 24.51
CA LEU A 179 21.05 -8.02 25.45
C LEU A 179 20.20 -7.02 24.67
N TYR A 180 18.88 -7.07 24.88
CA TYR A 180 17.96 -6.11 24.29
C TYR A 180 17.72 -4.91 25.20
N PRO A 181 17.42 -3.73 24.62
CA PRO A 181 16.92 -2.59 25.37
C PRO A 181 15.67 -2.95 26.17
N ARG A 182 15.36 -2.12 27.17
CA ARG A 182 14.16 -2.35 27.99
C ARG A 182 12.91 -2.30 27.12
N TYR A 183 11.84 -2.98 27.55
CA TYR A 183 10.60 -3.05 26.79
C TYR A 183 10.07 -1.67 26.34
N ALA A 184 10.08 -0.68 27.24
CA ALA A 184 9.63 0.67 26.93
C ALA A 184 10.52 1.40 25.89
N GLU A 185 11.82 1.15 25.91
CA GLU A 185 12.77 1.71 24.94
C GLU A 185 12.55 1.09 23.56
N ARG A 186 12.28 -0.22 23.50
CA ARG A 186 11.98 -0.91 22.23
C ARG A 186 10.70 -0.40 21.58
N LEU A 187 9.66 -0.11 22.39
CA LEU A 187 8.44 0.54 21.88
C LEU A 187 8.75 1.90 21.23
N HIS A 188 9.59 2.72 21.87
CA HIS A 188 9.98 4.02 21.31
C HIS A 188 10.76 3.85 20.00
N LEU A 189 11.74 2.94 19.97
CA LEU A 189 12.56 2.70 18.77
C LEU A 189 11.76 2.28 17.54
N ILE A 190 10.68 1.52 17.75
CA ILE A 190 9.75 1.08 16.70
C ILE A 190 8.85 2.23 16.28
N ALA A 191 8.25 2.92 17.24
CA ALA A 191 7.36 4.04 16.97
C ALA A 191 8.07 5.18 16.23
N ASP A 192 9.33 5.46 16.58
CA ASP A 192 10.14 6.52 15.98
C ASP A 192 10.70 6.14 14.60
N ASN A 193 10.59 4.87 14.19
CA ASN A 193 11.17 4.39 12.94
C ASN A 193 10.27 3.39 12.20
N PRO A 194 9.12 3.85 11.65
CA PRO A 194 8.19 2.99 10.94
C PRO A 194 8.80 2.35 9.68
N VAL A 195 9.85 2.94 9.11
CA VAL A 195 10.56 2.39 7.96
C VAL A 195 11.33 1.13 8.36
N ALA A 196 11.97 1.11 9.52
CA ALA A 196 12.63 -0.09 10.04
C ALA A 196 11.64 -1.24 10.21
N CYS A 197 10.45 -0.96 10.76
CA CYS A 197 9.37 -1.94 10.88
C CYS A 197 8.89 -2.44 9.51
N ALA A 198 8.67 -1.55 8.54
CA ALA A 198 8.27 -1.93 7.19
C ALA A 198 9.32 -2.82 6.50
N ARG A 199 10.61 -2.52 6.67
CA ARG A 199 11.72 -3.34 6.15
C ARG A 199 11.78 -4.72 6.81
N PHE A 200 11.57 -4.77 8.12
CA PHE A 200 11.50 -6.02 8.86
C PHE A 200 10.33 -6.87 8.36
N PHE A 201 9.13 -6.28 8.27
CA PHE A 201 7.95 -6.96 7.76
C PHE A 201 8.16 -7.51 6.35
N ASP A 202 8.65 -6.69 5.42
CA ASP A 202 8.96 -7.10 4.05
C ASP A 202 9.96 -8.27 4.01
N PHE A 203 11.04 -8.19 4.81
CA PHE A 203 12.01 -9.28 4.91
C PHE A 203 11.36 -10.58 5.42
N MET A 204 10.52 -10.51 6.44
CA MET A 204 9.86 -11.68 7.02
C MET A 204 8.86 -12.31 6.05
N VAL A 205 8.08 -11.49 5.34
CA VAL A 205 7.13 -11.97 4.33
C VAL A 205 7.86 -12.63 3.16
N ASN A 206 8.90 -11.98 2.63
CA ASN A 206 9.70 -12.56 1.55
C ASN A 206 10.41 -13.85 2.00
N SER A 207 10.94 -13.88 3.22
CA SER A 207 11.55 -15.09 3.78
C SER A 207 10.54 -16.24 3.92
N PHE A 208 9.31 -15.94 4.35
CA PHE A 208 8.24 -16.93 4.41
C PHE A 208 7.91 -17.49 3.02
N ILE A 209 7.74 -16.63 2.02
CA ILE A 209 7.44 -17.03 0.64
C ILE A 209 8.58 -17.87 0.05
N THR A 210 9.83 -17.45 0.25
CA THR A 210 11.00 -18.11 -0.34
C THR A 210 11.38 -19.40 0.40
N HIS A 211 11.34 -19.43 1.73
CA HIS A 211 11.90 -20.56 2.49
C HIS A 211 10.84 -21.52 3.05
N ILE A 212 9.66 -21.02 3.41
CA ILE A 212 8.57 -21.84 3.95
C ILE A 212 7.68 -22.36 2.82
N LEU A 213 7.21 -21.47 1.93
CA LEU A 213 6.39 -21.88 0.78
C LEU A 213 7.23 -22.41 -0.40
N ARG A 214 8.50 -22.00 -0.49
CA ARG A 214 9.45 -22.39 -1.54
C ARG A 214 8.91 -22.18 -2.95
N ILE A 215 8.30 -21.03 -3.19
CA ILE A 215 7.67 -20.71 -4.48
C ILE A 215 8.73 -20.63 -5.57
N GLY A 216 8.53 -21.37 -6.66
CA GLY A 216 9.48 -21.44 -7.78
C GLY A 216 10.67 -22.37 -7.55
N SER A 217 10.71 -23.10 -6.42
CA SER A 217 11.70 -24.15 -6.16
C SER A 217 11.22 -25.50 -6.70
N ASP A 218 12.17 -26.37 -7.05
CA ASP A 218 11.90 -27.77 -7.37
C ASP A 218 11.58 -28.63 -6.13
N ASN A 219 11.97 -28.14 -4.94
CA ASN A 219 11.73 -28.81 -3.68
C ASN A 219 10.45 -28.32 -3.01
N ASP A 220 9.72 -29.25 -2.40
CA ASP A 220 8.52 -28.96 -1.61
C ASP A 220 8.83 -28.02 -0.43
N GLY A 221 7.89 -27.10 -0.18
CA GLY A 221 7.85 -26.27 1.01
C GLY A 221 7.29 -27.02 2.21
N LEU A 222 7.13 -26.31 3.33
CA LEU A 222 6.58 -26.88 4.57
C LEU A 222 5.17 -27.46 4.37
N PHE A 223 4.37 -26.86 3.49
CA PHE A 223 3.00 -27.26 3.20
C PHE A 223 2.89 -28.13 1.92
N GLY A 224 4.01 -28.67 1.44
CA GLY A 224 4.10 -29.39 0.17
C GLY A 224 4.41 -28.47 -1.01
N ARG A 225 4.11 -28.95 -2.23
CA ARG A 225 4.38 -28.20 -3.46
C ARG A 225 3.38 -27.07 -3.68
N THR A 226 3.86 -25.83 -3.66
CA THR A 226 3.03 -24.63 -3.90
C THR A 226 2.69 -24.50 -5.39
N SER A 227 1.42 -24.68 -5.75
CA SER A 227 0.93 -24.50 -7.13
C SER A 227 0.63 -23.04 -7.48
N ALA A 228 0.11 -22.28 -6.51
CA ALA A 228 -0.15 -20.86 -6.58
C ALA A 228 -0.25 -20.28 -5.16
N TYR A 229 -0.05 -18.96 -5.06
CA TYR A 229 -0.30 -18.21 -3.84
C TYR A 229 -0.88 -16.84 -4.20
N TYR A 230 -1.57 -16.24 -3.25
CA TYR A 230 -2.04 -14.87 -3.34
C TYR A 230 -1.85 -14.22 -1.96
N GLY A 231 -1.10 -13.13 -1.91
CA GLY A 231 -0.75 -12.44 -0.67
C GLY A 231 -1.20 -11.00 -0.71
N THR A 232 -1.81 -10.53 0.37
CA THR A 232 -2.18 -9.12 0.58
C THR A 232 -1.66 -8.66 1.93
N VAL A 233 -1.30 -7.39 2.02
CA VAL A 233 -0.97 -6.72 3.27
C VAL A 233 -2.15 -5.84 3.65
N GLU A 234 -2.58 -5.92 4.90
CA GLU A 234 -3.64 -5.06 5.47
C GLU A 234 -3.08 -3.73 6.00
#